data_AF-A0A2E9SMJ5-F1
#
_entry.id   AF-A0A2E9SMJ5-F1
#
_cell.length_a   1.000
_cell.length_b   1.000
_cell.length_c   1.000
_cell.angle_alpha   90.00
_cell.angle_beta   90.00
_cell.angle_gamma   90.00
#
_symmetry.space_group_name_H-M   'P 1'
#
loop_
_entity.id
_entity.type
_entity.pdbx_description
1 polymer ?
#
loop_
_entity_poly.entity_id
_entity_poly.type
_entity_poly.pdbx_seq_one_letter_code
_entity_poly.pdbx_strand_id
1 'polypeptide(L)'
;MFFQQLGAQLAPYYLHIKFLHLSVAVLWLGSTAVAYLNYLVPVMRAWQRDPRNPERIAQRNLAMERFDHGVLIEHAAFPLLLLSGLALLSVGAWGPQHYWLALKLCIVVLVFLPIEIVDYWLSHFGGNKRQIRLSGRADAARRYEQVLHQHWWFLIVTTPLISVTGLLVLYLAVVKPL
;
A
#
# COMPACT_ATOMS: atom_id res chain seq x y z
N MET A 1 3.08 -32.63 2.23
CA MET A 1 4.54 -32.84 2.27
C MET A 1 5.33 -31.55 2.05
N PHE A 2 5.11 -30.80 0.96
CA PHE A 2 5.89 -29.58 0.67
C PHE A 2 5.93 -28.54 1.81
N PHE A 3 4.78 -28.12 2.34
CA PHE A 3 4.72 -27.13 3.43
C PHE A 3 5.41 -27.58 4.72
N GLN A 4 5.35 -28.88 5.05
CA GLN A 4 6.02 -29.42 6.23
C GLN A 4 7.54 -29.44 6.06
N GLN A 5 8.03 -29.81 4.88
CA GLN A 5 9.46 -29.77 4.56
C GLN A 5 9.99 -28.34 4.56
N LEU A 6 9.25 -27.40 3.96
CA LEU A 6 9.58 -25.98 3.96
C LEU A 6 9.62 -25.42 5.39
N GLY A 7 8.62 -25.72 6.20
CA GLY A 7 8.57 -25.32 7.60
C GLY A 7 9.77 -25.81 8.41
N ALA A 8 10.15 -27.07 8.24
CA ALA A 8 11.33 -27.64 8.90
C ALA A 8 12.64 -26.96 8.50
N GLN A 9 12.80 -26.61 7.21
CA GLN A 9 13.97 -25.90 6.71
C GLN A 9 14.05 -24.45 7.18
N LEU A 10 12.89 -23.79 7.34
CA LEU A 10 12.80 -22.39 7.75
C LEU A 10 12.78 -22.20 9.28
N ALA A 11 12.52 -23.26 10.05
CA ALA A 11 12.43 -23.21 11.51
C ALA A 11 13.65 -22.55 12.20
N PRO A 12 14.91 -22.84 11.80
CA PRO A 12 16.09 -22.18 12.39
C PRO A 12 16.12 -20.65 12.19
N TYR A 13 15.42 -20.15 11.15
CA TYR A 13 15.41 -18.74 10.76
C TYR A 13 14.18 -17.98 11.26
N TYR A 14 13.32 -18.61 12.06
CA TYR A 14 12.04 -18.05 12.48
C TYR A 14 12.13 -16.60 13.00
N LEU A 15 13.08 -16.29 13.89
CA LEU A 15 13.24 -14.94 14.44
C LEU A 15 13.71 -13.92 13.39
N HIS A 16 14.55 -14.34 12.44
CA HIS A 16 15.02 -13.49 11.35
C HIS A 16 13.88 -13.17 10.38
N ILE A 17 13.08 -14.18 10.02
CA ILE A 17 11.88 -14.00 9.18
C ILE A 17 10.88 -13.09 9.89
N LYS A 18 10.68 -13.26 11.19
CA LYS A 18 9.78 -12.41 11.99
C LYS A 18 10.27 -10.95 12.06
N PHE A 19 11.57 -10.74 12.27
CA PHE A 19 12.17 -9.41 12.26
C PHE A 19 11.98 -8.73 10.90
N LEU A 20 12.29 -9.45 9.80
CA LEU A 20 12.05 -8.96 8.45
C LEU A 20 10.58 -8.61 8.24
N HIS A 21 9.65 -9.53 8.58
CA HIS A 21 8.21 -9.35 8.43
C HIS A 21 7.70 -8.08 9.12
N LEU A 22 8.11 -7.86 10.37
CA LEU A 22 7.72 -6.66 11.12
C LEU A 22 8.34 -5.39 10.53
N SER A 23 9.60 -5.46 10.07
CA SER A 23 10.27 -4.32 9.46
C SER A 23 9.59 -3.90 8.15
N VAL A 24 9.27 -4.86 7.27
CA VAL A 24 8.55 -4.56 6.03
C VAL A 24 7.10 -4.15 6.28
N ALA A 25 6.45 -4.64 7.35
CA ALA A 25 5.12 -4.17 7.74
C ALA A 25 5.13 -2.68 8.11
N VAL A 26 6.16 -2.23 8.84
CA VAL A 26 6.32 -0.80 9.19
C VAL A 26 6.62 0.04 7.96
N LEU A 27 7.49 -0.44 7.07
CA LEU A 27 7.78 0.26 5.81
C LEU A 27 6.52 0.40 4.95
N TRP A 28 5.76 -0.69 4.80
CA TRP A 28 4.52 -0.68 4.05
C TRP A 28 3.50 0.31 4.65
N LEU A 29 3.18 0.17 5.95
CA LEU A 29 2.15 1.00 6.58
C LEU A 29 2.54 2.48 6.74
N GLY A 30 3.84 2.78 6.86
CA GLY A 30 4.33 4.09 7.27
C GLY A 30 4.99 4.93 6.17
N SER A 31 5.48 4.33 5.09
CA SER A 31 6.37 5.04 4.13
C SER A 31 5.72 6.22 3.42
N THR A 32 4.41 6.18 3.18
CA THR A 32 3.68 7.21 2.45
C THR A 32 2.89 8.16 3.34
N ALA A 33 2.72 7.86 4.63
CA ALA A 33 1.86 8.62 5.54
C ALA A 33 2.29 10.10 5.65
N VAL A 34 3.59 10.35 5.81
CA VAL A 34 4.12 11.72 5.92
C VAL A 34 3.96 12.47 4.59
N ALA A 35 4.25 11.81 3.47
CA ALA A 35 4.10 12.37 2.12
C ALA A 35 2.64 12.74 1.83
N TYR A 36 1.71 11.85 2.15
CA TYR A 36 0.28 12.06 1.98
C TYR A 36 -0.22 13.25 2.80
N LEU A 37 0.01 13.24 4.12
CA LEU A 37 -0.56 14.21 5.05
C LEU A 37 0.03 15.62 4.88
N ASN A 38 1.34 15.71 4.67
CA ASN A 38 2.06 17.00 4.75
C ASN A 38 2.36 17.61 3.38
N TYR A 39 2.30 16.84 2.29
CA TYR A 39 2.64 17.33 0.96
C TYR A 39 1.49 17.18 -0.03
N LEU A 40 0.87 15.99 -0.12
CA LEU A 40 -0.19 15.77 -1.10
C LEU A 40 -1.52 16.43 -0.70
N VAL A 41 -2.02 16.14 0.51
CA VAL A 41 -3.31 16.69 1.00
C VAL A 41 -3.34 18.23 0.97
N PRO A 42 -2.31 18.97 1.43
CA PRO A 42 -2.34 20.42 1.42
C PRO A 42 -2.42 21.01 0.01
N VAL A 43 -1.65 20.47 -0.93
CA VAL A 43 -1.64 20.93 -2.33
C VAL A 43 -2.97 20.61 -3.02
N MET A 44 -3.53 19.42 -2.79
CA MET A 44 -4.83 19.04 -3.34
C MET A 44 -5.95 19.94 -2.80
N ARG A 45 -5.96 20.24 -1.49
CA ARG A 45 -6.91 21.19 -0.89
C ARG A 45 -6.74 22.61 -1.43
N ALA A 46 -5.50 23.07 -1.60
CA ALA A 46 -5.22 24.38 -2.18
C ALA A 46 -5.77 24.48 -3.61
N TRP A 47 -5.50 23.48 -4.44
CA TRP A 47 -6.04 23.43 -5.79
C TRP A 47 -7.58 23.37 -5.82
N GLN A 48 -8.22 22.57 -4.96
CA GLN A 48 -9.69 22.49 -4.89
C GLN A 48 -10.37 23.84 -4.59
N ARG A 49 -9.69 24.74 -3.87
CA ARG A 49 -10.20 26.10 -3.58
C ARG A 49 -10.10 27.07 -4.75
N ASP A 50 -9.19 26.83 -5.69
CA ASP A 50 -9.01 27.65 -6.89
C ASP A 50 -8.56 26.77 -8.06
N PRO A 51 -9.50 26.02 -8.68
CA PRO A 51 -9.14 24.95 -9.60
C PRO A 51 -8.60 25.42 -10.94
N ARG A 52 -8.75 26.72 -11.27
CA ARG A 52 -8.35 27.32 -12.54
C ARG A 52 -6.98 27.99 -12.47
N ASN A 53 -6.38 28.06 -11.29
CA ASN A 53 -5.08 28.68 -11.08
C ASN A 53 -3.94 27.81 -11.67
N PRO A 54 -3.19 28.32 -12.66
CA PRO A 54 -2.13 27.55 -13.32
C PRO A 54 -1.03 27.05 -12.36
N GLU A 55 -0.67 27.85 -11.35
CA GLU A 55 0.37 27.48 -10.39
C GLU A 55 -0.08 26.33 -9.50
N ARG A 56 -1.34 26.34 -9.04
CA ARG A 56 -1.91 25.27 -8.22
C ARG A 56 -2.06 23.97 -9.00
N ILE A 57 -2.39 24.06 -10.29
CA ILE A 57 -2.40 22.92 -11.21
C ILE A 57 -0.99 22.34 -11.36
N ALA A 58 0.03 23.18 -11.57
CA ALA A 58 1.41 22.69 -11.67
C ALA A 58 1.89 22.01 -10.37
N GLN A 59 1.57 22.61 -9.22
CA GLN A 59 1.94 22.06 -7.91
C GLN A 59 1.26 20.72 -7.63
N ARG A 60 -0.05 20.58 -7.86
CA ARG A 60 -0.76 19.31 -7.61
C ARG A 60 -0.23 18.18 -8.49
N ASN A 61 0.09 18.49 -9.75
CA ASN A 61 0.59 17.53 -10.73
C ASN A 61 1.98 17.04 -10.30
N LEU A 62 2.86 17.96 -9.90
CA LEU A 62 4.18 17.63 -9.38
C LEU A 62 4.10 16.82 -8.08
N ALA A 63 3.23 17.21 -7.16
CA ALA A 63 3.05 16.52 -5.88
C ALA A 63 2.56 15.08 -6.10
N MET A 64 1.55 14.89 -6.96
CA MET A 64 1.02 13.56 -7.28
C MET A 64 2.07 12.68 -7.97
N GLU A 65 2.80 13.18 -8.97
CA GLU A 65 3.84 12.41 -9.65
C GLU A 65 5.01 12.03 -8.70
N ARG A 66 5.35 12.90 -7.74
CA ARG A 66 6.34 12.58 -6.70
C ARG A 66 5.82 11.56 -5.68
N PHE A 67 4.55 11.67 -5.32
CA PHE A 67 3.88 10.70 -4.45
C PHE A 67 3.90 9.31 -5.07
N ASP A 68 3.50 9.18 -6.35
CA ASP A 68 3.58 7.93 -7.11
C ASP A 68 4.99 7.33 -7.11
N HIS A 69 6.03 8.17 -7.16
CA HIS A 69 7.41 7.70 -7.10
C HIS A 69 7.80 7.21 -5.70
N GLY A 70 7.35 7.90 -4.65
CA GLY A 70 7.60 7.51 -3.26
C GLY A 70 6.92 6.21 -2.86
N VAL A 71 5.73 5.95 -3.40
CA VAL A 71 4.97 4.70 -3.24
C VAL A 71 5.75 3.45 -3.66
N LEU A 72 6.83 3.58 -4.45
CA LEU A 72 7.69 2.44 -4.82
C LEU A 72 8.23 1.69 -3.59
N ILE A 73 8.49 2.37 -2.48
CA ILE A 73 8.95 1.72 -1.23
C ILE A 73 7.84 0.85 -0.64
N GLU A 74 6.63 1.39 -0.55
CA GLU A 74 5.43 0.68 -0.08
C GLU A 74 5.14 -0.55 -0.94
N HIS A 75 5.15 -0.35 -2.26
CA HIS A 75 4.95 -1.40 -3.25
C HIS A 75 6.07 -2.45 -3.24
N ALA A 76 7.33 -2.11 -2.96
CA ALA A 76 8.34 -3.13 -2.76
C ALA A 76 8.14 -3.89 -1.42
N ALA A 77 7.67 -3.19 -0.38
CA ALA A 77 7.48 -3.77 0.95
C ALA A 77 6.29 -4.75 1.00
N PHE A 78 5.19 -4.48 0.29
CA PHE A 78 3.98 -5.31 0.38
C PHE A 78 4.20 -6.77 -0.10
N PRO A 79 4.81 -7.06 -1.27
CA PRO A 79 5.14 -8.42 -1.68
C PRO A 79 6.07 -9.12 -0.69
N LEU A 80 7.07 -8.41 -0.15
CA LEU A 80 7.96 -8.95 0.88
C LEU A 80 7.21 -9.27 2.17
N LEU A 81 6.22 -8.44 2.52
CA LEU A 81 5.32 -8.66 3.66
C LEU A 81 4.48 -9.93 3.47
N LEU A 82 3.92 -10.13 2.28
CA LEU A 82 3.16 -11.35 1.95
C LEU A 82 4.05 -12.60 1.98
N LEU A 83 5.21 -12.55 1.33
CA LEU A 83 6.15 -13.69 1.28
C LEU A 83 6.66 -14.06 2.68
N SER A 84 7.07 -13.07 3.48
CA SER A 84 7.51 -13.31 4.87
C SER A 84 6.36 -13.77 5.76
N GLY A 85 5.13 -13.32 5.52
CA GLY A 85 3.93 -13.80 6.22
C GLY A 85 3.62 -15.26 5.91
N LEU A 86 3.68 -15.66 4.64
CA LEU A 86 3.53 -17.06 4.22
C LEU A 86 4.64 -17.95 4.79
N ALA A 87 5.88 -17.46 4.83
CA ALA A 87 6.98 -18.17 5.46
C ALA A 87 6.71 -18.39 6.96
N LEU A 88 6.25 -17.37 7.70
CA LEU A 88 5.86 -17.51 9.11
C LEU A 88 4.71 -18.49 9.32
N LEU A 89 3.72 -18.52 8.42
CA LEU A 89 2.63 -19.51 8.45
C LEU A 89 3.13 -20.94 8.25
N SER A 90 4.15 -21.13 7.41
CA SER A 90 4.71 -22.47 7.14
C SER A 90 5.53 -23.03 8.32
N VAL A 91 6.07 -22.15 9.17
CA VAL A 91 6.91 -22.52 10.33
C VAL A 91 6.10 -22.53 11.63
N GLY A 92 5.13 -21.63 11.76
CA GLY A 92 4.34 -21.47 12.97
C GLY A 92 3.37 -22.62 13.18
N ALA A 93 3.12 -22.98 14.44
CA ALA A 93 2.07 -23.91 14.82
C ALA A 93 0.66 -23.25 14.78
N TRP A 94 0.45 -22.31 13.86
CA TRP A 94 -0.81 -21.59 13.73
C TRP A 94 -1.57 -22.05 12.48
N GLY A 95 -2.89 -22.07 12.61
CA GLY A 95 -3.80 -22.40 11.53
C GLY A 95 -5.14 -21.67 11.67
N PRO A 96 -6.10 -21.92 10.77
CA PRO A 96 -7.39 -21.22 10.72
C PRO A 96 -8.21 -21.29 12.02
N GLN A 97 -7.95 -22.27 12.88
CA GLN A 97 -8.55 -22.39 14.21
C GLN A 97 -8.20 -21.23 15.16
N HIS A 98 -7.18 -20.44 14.83
CA HIS A 98 -6.82 -19.25 15.60
C HIS A 98 -7.57 -18.05 15.02
N TYR A 99 -8.63 -17.61 15.70
CA TYR A 99 -9.53 -16.59 15.19
C TYR A 99 -8.81 -15.27 14.84
N TRP A 100 -7.86 -14.84 15.68
CA TRP A 100 -7.05 -13.65 15.40
C TRP A 100 -6.30 -13.75 14.07
N LEU A 101 -5.82 -14.94 13.71
CA LEU A 101 -5.08 -15.17 12.48
C LEU A 101 -6.02 -15.22 11.28
N ALA A 102 -7.16 -15.92 11.43
CA ALA A 102 -8.19 -15.96 10.39
C ALA A 102 -8.68 -14.54 10.05
N LEU A 103 -9.02 -13.73 11.07
CA LEU A 103 -9.42 -12.34 10.88
C LEU A 103 -8.31 -11.50 10.24
N LYS A 104 -7.06 -11.64 10.70
CA LYS A 104 -5.91 -10.96 10.11
C LYS A 104 -5.79 -11.29 8.61
N LEU A 105 -5.91 -12.56 8.24
CA LEU A 105 -5.80 -13.00 6.85
C LEU A 105 -6.99 -12.53 6.00
N CYS A 106 -8.21 -12.51 6.56
CA CYS A 106 -9.37 -11.92 5.89
C CYS A 106 -9.14 -10.44 5.58
N ILE A 107 -8.60 -9.65 6.51
CA ILE A 107 -8.26 -8.25 6.26
C ILE A 107 -7.19 -8.14 5.17
N VAL A 108 -6.11 -8.92 5.25
CA VAL A 108 -5.03 -8.89 4.24
C VAL A 108 -5.56 -9.20 2.84
N VAL A 109 -6.37 -10.26 2.69
CA VAL A 109 -6.84 -10.75 1.39
C VAL A 109 -8.00 -9.92 0.84
N LEU A 110 -8.92 -9.46 1.68
CA LEU A 110 -10.15 -8.78 1.24
C LEU A 110 -10.02 -7.25 1.27
N VAL A 111 -9.07 -6.70 2.02
CA VAL A 111 -8.89 -5.24 2.14
C VAL A 111 -7.56 -4.82 1.52
N PHE A 112 -6.42 -5.28 2.05
CA PHE A 112 -5.12 -4.77 1.60
C PHE A 112 -4.80 -5.20 0.18
N LEU A 113 -4.92 -6.50 -0.15
CA LEU A 113 -4.55 -6.99 -1.47
C LEU A 113 -5.32 -6.29 -2.62
N PRO A 114 -6.66 -6.10 -2.58
CA PRO A 114 -7.38 -5.36 -3.60
C PRO A 114 -6.97 -3.88 -3.68
N ILE A 115 -6.77 -3.24 -2.54
CA ILE A 115 -6.32 -1.83 -2.47
C ILE A 115 -4.96 -1.70 -3.16
N GLU A 116 -4.00 -2.54 -2.80
CA GLU A 116 -2.65 -2.54 -3.37
C GLU A 116 -2.65 -2.78 -4.87
N ILE A 117 -3.47 -3.73 -5.36
CA ILE A 117 -3.59 -3.97 -6.82
C ILE A 117 -4.04 -2.70 -7.55
N VAL A 118 -4.99 -1.97 -6.98
CA VAL A 118 -5.50 -0.73 -7.57
C VAL A 118 -4.46 0.39 -7.48
N ASP A 119 -3.77 0.54 -6.34
CA ASP A 119 -2.71 1.53 -6.18
C ASP A 119 -1.56 1.28 -7.17
N TYR A 120 -1.08 0.04 -7.30
CA TYR A 120 -0.11 -0.35 -8.32
C TYR A 120 -0.51 0.09 -9.73
N TRP A 121 -1.78 -0.12 -10.09
CA TRP A 121 -2.28 0.28 -11.39
C TRP A 121 -2.29 1.80 -11.57
N LEU A 122 -2.75 2.54 -10.55
CA LEU A 122 -2.85 3.99 -10.54
C LEU A 122 -1.47 4.67 -10.50
N SER A 123 -0.49 4.08 -9.83
CA SER A 123 0.82 4.68 -9.57
C SER A 123 1.89 4.29 -10.59
N HIS A 124 1.82 3.08 -11.18
CA HIS A 124 2.91 2.55 -12.01
C HIS A 124 2.52 2.07 -13.40
N PHE A 125 1.35 1.46 -13.55
CA PHE A 125 0.93 0.86 -14.81
C PHE A 125 0.10 1.84 -15.65
N GLY A 126 -1.15 1.50 -15.97
CA GLY A 126 -2.02 2.27 -16.85
C GLY A 126 -2.34 3.68 -16.36
N GLY A 127 -2.12 3.94 -15.06
CA GLY A 127 -2.32 5.23 -14.40
C GLY A 127 -1.05 6.06 -14.19
N ASN A 128 0.13 5.64 -14.65
CA ASN A 128 1.35 6.43 -14.44
C ASN A 128 1.24 7.83 -15.08
N LYS A 129 1.02 8.84 -14.23
CA LYS A 129 0.68 10.20 -14.67
C LYS A 129 1.82 10.82 -15.48
N ARG A 130 3.07 10.59 -15.08
CA ARG A 130 4.25 11.07 -15.81
C ARG A 130 4.33 10.48 -17.21
N GLN A 131 4.12 9.17 -17.36
CA GLN A 131 4.10 8.53 -18.68
C GLN A 131 2.94 9.03 -19.54
N ILE A 132 1.74 9.19 -18.97
CA ILE A 132 0.59 9.76 -19.68
C ILE A 132 0.91 11.16 -20.20
N ARG A 133 1.45 12.03 -19.34
CA ARG A 133 1.81 13.42 -19.68
C ARG A 133 2.85 13.50 -20.81
N LEU A 134 3.80 12.57 -20.84
CA LEU A 134 4.88 12.53 -21.83
C LEU A 134 4.53 11.74 -23.10
N SER A 135 3.36 11.10 -23.16
CA SER A 135 3.00 10.17 -24.24
C SER A 135 2.79 10.81 -25.61
N GLY A 136 2.61 12.13 -25.68
CA GLY A 136 2.34 12.85 -26.94
C GLY A 136 0.99 12.54 -27.59
N ARG A 137 0.12 11.76 -26.95
CA ARG A 137 -1.20 11.40 -27.48
C ARG A 137 -2.16 12.59 -27.42
N ALA A 138 -3.05 12.68 -28.40
CA ALA A 138 -4.05 13.76 -28.49
C ALA A 138 -4.97 13.85 -27.26
N ASP A 139 -5.23 12.72 -26.59
CA ASP A 139 -6.08 12.61 -25.40
C ASP A 139 -5.30 12.68 -24.06
N ALA A 140 -3.98 12.87 -24.09
CA ALA A 140 -3.11 12.76 -22.92
C ALA A 140 -3.54 13.67 -21.77
N ALA A 141 -3.90 14.93 -22.05
CA ALA A 141 -4.33 15.88 -21.03
C ALA A 141 -5.62 15.43 -20.33
N ARG A 142 -6.62 14.97 -21.10
CA ARG A 142 -7.89 14.48 -20.56
C ARG A 142 -7.67 13.23 -19.69
N ARG A 143 -6.87 12.29 -20.19
CA ARG A 143 -6.55 11.05 -19.46
C ARG A 143 -5.78 11.33 -18.17
N TYR A 144 -4.85 12.28 -18.20
CA TYR A 144 -4.09 12.72 -17.03
C TYR A 144 -5.04 13.18 -15.91
N GLU A 145 -5.97 14.09 -16.23
CA GLU A 145 -6.94 14.59 -15.24
C GLU A 145 -7.80 13.46 -14.69
N GLN A 146 -8.34 12.60 -15.56
CA GLN A 146 -9.17 11.46 -15.13
C GLN A 146 -8.45 10.57 -14.13
N VAL A 147 -7.22 10.16 -14.45
CA VAL A 147 -6.42 9.28 -13.60
C VAL A 147 -6.00 9.99 -12.31
N LEU A 148 -5.63 11.27 -12.37
CA LEU A 148 -5.30 12.06 -11.18
C LEU A 148 -6.49 12.13 -10.21
N HIS A 149 -7.69 12.40 -10.74
CA HIS A 149 -8.91 12.43 -9.93
C HIS A 149 -9.27 11.07 -9.34
N GLN A 150 -9.16 10.00 -10.14
CA GLN A 150 -9.37 8.63 -9.66
C GLN A 150 -8.39 8.29 -8.53
N HIS A 151 -7.10 8.62 -8.70
CA HIS A 151 -6.09 8.36 -7.70
C HIS A 151 -6.33 9.17 -6.42
N TRP A 152 -6.69 10.44 -6.55
CA TRP A 152 -7.01 11.27 -5.39
C TRP A 152 -8.21 10.74 -4.60
N TRP A 153 -9.30 10.34 -5.30
CA TRP A 153 -10.46 9.74 -4.67
C TRP A 153 -10.14 8.41 -4.00
N PHE A 154 -9.37 7.56 -4.68
CA PHE A 154 -8.87 6.32 -4.13
C PHE A 154 -8.15 6.58 -2.79
N LEU A 155 -7.16 7.48 -2.76
CA LEU A 155 -6.41 7.79 -1.55
C LEU A 155 -7.30 8.32 -0.42
N ILE A 156 -8.26 9.22 -0.70
CA ILE A 156 -9.20 9.72 0.32
C ILE A 156 -10.00 8.57 0.96
N VAL A 157 -10.45 7.61 0.15
CA VAL A 157 -11.30 6.50 0.63
C VAL A 157 -10.48 5.44 1.34
N THR A 158 -9.31 5.09 0.80
CA THR A 158 -8.50 3.99 1.32
C THR A 158 -7.65 4.37 2.51
N THR A 159 -7.14 5.60 2.61
CA THR A 159 -6.26 5.99 3.73
C THR A 159 -6.91 5.79 5.11
N PRO A 160 -8.16 6.21 5.40
CA PRO A 160 -8.80 5.94 6.68
C PRO A 160 -9.01 4.44 6.92
N LEU A 161 -9.39 3.71 5.88
CA LEU A 161 -9.61 2.26 5.96
C LEU A 161 -8.31 1.52 6.29
N ILE A 162 -7.21 1.82 5.59
CA ILE A 162 -5.87 1.27 5.86
C ILE A 162 -5.39 1.67 7.25
N SER A 163 -5.62 2.91 7.68
CA SER A 163 -5.20 3.38 9.00
C SER A 163 -5.85 2.55 10.12
N VAL A 164 -7.17 2.34 10.05
CA VAL A 164 -7.90 1.55 11.05
C VAL A 164 -7.55 0.07 10.98
N THR A 165 -7.62 -0.51 9.77
CA THR A 165 -7.41 -1.95 9.60
C THR A 165 -5.94 -2.34 9.75
N GLY A 166 -4.99 -1.46 9.39
CA GLY A 166 -3.55 -1.62 9.61
C GLY A 166 -3.21 -1.69 11.10
N LEU A 167 -3.72 -0.76 11.91
CA LEU A 167 -3.56 -0.79 13.36
C LEU A 167 -4.19 -2.05 13.98
N LEU A 168 -5.38 -2.45 13.51
CA LEU A 168 -6.01 -3.69 13.95
C LEU A 168 -5.16 -4.94 13.60
N VAL A 169 -4.62 -5.02 12.39
CA VAL A 169 -3.76 -6.13 11.96
C VAL A 169 -2.48 -6.20 12.79
N LEU A 170 -1.87 -5.05 13.12
CA LEU A 170 -0.73 -5.00 14.04
C LEU A 170 -1.12 -5.48 15.44
N TYR A 171 -2.25 -5.02 15.97
CA TYR A 171 -2.78 -5.48 17.26
C TYR A 171 -2.99 -7.00 17.28
N LEU A 172 -3.66 -7.56 16.27
CA LEU A 172 -3.88 -9.00 16.14
C LEU A 172 -2.56 -9.78 16.08
N ALA A 173 -1.55 -9.25 15.39
CA ALA A 173 -0.24 -9.89 15.27
C ALA A 173 0.58 -9.85 16.59
N VAL A 174 0.46 -8.78 17.36
CA VAL A 174 1.17 -8.61 18.62
C VAL A 174 0.47 -9.38 19.73
N VAL A 175 -0.79 -9.05 19.99
CA VAL A 175 -1.57 -9.54 21.14
C VAL A 175 -2.02 -10.97 20.95
N LYS A 176 -2.40 -11.36 19.72
CA LYS A 176 -2.94 -12.71 19.40
C LYS A 176 -4.04 -13.12 20.38
N PRO A 177 -5.15 -12.37 20.47
CA PRO A 177 -6.23 -12.67 21.40
C PRO A 177 -6.75 -14.10 21.18
N LEU A 178 -7.07 -14.76 22.30
CA LEU A 178 -7.59 -16.13 22.34
C LEU A 178 -8.95 -16.22 21.64
#